data_AF-A0A923Q9N1-F1
#
_entry.id   AF-A0A923Q9N1-F1
#
_cell.length_a   1.000
_cell.length_b   1.000
_cell.length_c   1.000
_cell.angle_alpha   90.00
_cell.angle_beta   90.00
_cell.angle_gamma   90.00
#
_symmetry.space_group_name_H-M   'P 1'
#
loop_
_entity.id
_entity.type
_entity.pdbx_description
1 polymer ?
#
loop_
_entity_poly.entity_id
_entity_poly.type
_entity_poly.pdbx_seq_one_letter_code
_entity_poly.pdbx_strand_id
1 'polypeptide(L)'
;MTAGALLTAPYDVHAVRADFPILSRQVAGRPLVYLDNASSSHKPTQVLDAERAFVEQHYSNVHRGVHTLSQEATDAYEAARDTVAAFLGAADPHEVVFTKNATEAYNLVAYSFGNAAAGSA
;
A
#
# COMPACT_ATOMS: atom_id res chain seq x y z
N MET A 1 16.77 19.91 15.98
CA MET A 1 18.03 19.61 15.28
C MET A 1 17.72 19.49 13.80
N THR A 2 18.25 20.45 13.03
CA THR A 2 18.42 20.52 11.56
C THR A 2 17.36 19.87 10.66
N ALA A 3 16.31 20.64 10.36
CA ALA A 3 15.69 20.63 9.03
C ALA A 3 16.67 21.27 8.04
N GLY A 4 17.25 20.49 7.14
CA GLY A 4 18.20 21.02 6.17
C GLY A 4 18.99 19.94 5.43
N ALA A 5 18.45 19.57 4.26
CA ALA A 5 19.12 19.01 3.07
C ALA A 5 18.29 17.86 2.46
N LEU A 6 17.15 18.19 1.86
CA LEU A 6 16.57 17.34 0.81
C LEU A 6 16.46 18.18 -0.45
N LEU A 7 17.09 17.68 -1.52
CA LEU A 7 17.14 18.12 -2.92
C LEU A 7 18.46 18.79 -3.35
N THR A 8 19.44 17.97 -3.75
CA THR A 8 20.61 18.41 -4.53
C THR A 8 20.85 17.61 -5.81
N ALA A 9 19.96 16.70 -6.20
CA ALA A 9 19.97 16.05 -7.51
C ALA A 9 18.65 16.33 -8.25
N PRO A 10 18.69 16.62 -9.57
CA PRO A 10 17.48 16.79 -10.36
C PRO A 10 16.67 15.48 -10.40
N TYR A 11 15.34 15.60 -10.38
CA TYR A 11 14.44 14.45 -10.48
C TYR A 11 14.52 13.83 -11.88
N ASP A 12 15.06 12.61 -11.96
CA ASP A 12 15.17 11.86 -13.22
C ASP A 12 13.90 11.04 -13.50
N VAL A 13 13.01 11.61 -14.30
CA VAL A 13 11.77 10.94 -14.72
C VAL A 13 12.02 9.73 -15.60
N HIS A 14 13.14 9.66 -16.33
CA HIS A 14 13.43 8.52 -17.20
C HIS A 14 13.84 7.30 -16.37
N ALA A 15 14.64 7.51 -15.32
CA ALA A 15 14.93 6.47 -14.34
C ALA A 15 13.65 5.95 -13.68
N VAL A 16 12.78 6.85 -13.20
CA VAL A 16 11.50 6.43 -12.58
C VAL A 16 10.59 5.69 -13.57
N ARG A 17 10.52 6.12 -14.84
CA ARG A 17 9.71 5.42 -15.86
C ARG A 17 10.20 4.01 -16.15
N ALA A 18 11.50 3.74 -16.02
CA ALA A 18 12.07 2.41 -16.20
C ALA A 18 11.53 1.41 -15.17
N ASP A 19 11.14 1.87 -13.98
CA ASP A 19 10.55 1.03 -12.94
C ASP A 19 9.12 0.58 -13.27
N PHE A 20 8.45 1.13 -14.29
CA PHE A 20 7.08 0.77 -14.68
C PHE A 20 7.08 0.06 -16.04
N PRO A 21 7.22 -1.28 -16.08
CA PRO A 21 7.36 -2.02 -17.34
C PRO A 21 6.21 -1.77 -18.33
N ILE A 22 4.99 -1.57 -17.83
CA ILE A 22 3.81 -1.32 -18.65
C ILE A 22 3.94 -0.05 -19.51
N LEU A 23 4.73 0.95 -19.09
CA LEU A 23 4.93 2.19 -19.86
C LEU A 23 5.75 1.99 -21.14
N SER A 24 6.40 0.83 -21.31
CA SER A 24 7.10 0.45 -22.54
C SER A 24 6.16 -0.13 -23.62
N ARG A 25 4.92 -0.47 -23.27
CA ARG A 25 3.97 -1.06 -24.20
C ARG A 25 3.54 -0.10 -25.30
N GLN A 26 3.14 -0.69 -26.42
CA GLN A 26 2.35 -0.03 -27.44
C GLN A 26 0.86 -0.38 -27.31
N VAL A 27 0.01 0.60 -27.64
CA VAL A 27 -1.45 0.47 -27.74
C VAL A 27 -1.85 1.03 -29.11
N ALA A 28 -2.55 0.22 -29.91
CA ALA A 28 -2.90 0.56 -31.31
C ALA A 28 -1.68 1.03 -32.15
N GLY A 29 -0.53 0.37 -31.96
CA GLY A 29 0.71 0.67 -32.68
C GLY A 29 1.43 1.96 -32.28
N ARG A 30 1.02 2.60 -31.16
CA ARG A 30 1.65 3.82 -30.64
C ARG A 30 2.15 3.64 -29.22
N PRO A 31 3.20 4.35 -28.77
CA PRO A 31 3.65 4.31 -27.38
C PRO A 31 2.51 4.68 -26.42
N LEU A 32 2.41 3.95 -25.31
CA LEU A 32 1.42 4.23 -24.27
C LEU A 32 1.66 5.60 -23.64
N VAL A 33 0.64 6.46 -23.70
CA VAL A 33 0.55 7.70 -22.92
C VAL A 33 -0.62 7.55 -21.96
N TYR A 34 -0.34 7.16 -20.73
CA TYR A 34 -1.36 6.87 -19.71
C TYR A 34 -1.67 8.12 -18.88
N LEU A 35 -2.85 8.71 -19.10
CA LEU A 35 -3.31 9.94 -18.43
C LEU A 35 -4.55 9.72 -17.55
N ASP A 36 -4.82 8.48 -17.15
CA ASP A 36 -5.98 8.09 -16.32
C ASP A 36 -5.56 7.67 -14.90
N ASN A 37 -4.46 8.22 -14.39
CA ASN A 37 -3.89 7.84 -13.07
C ASN A 37 -4.82 8.15 -11.88
N ALA A 38 -5.77 9.07 -12.06
CA ALA A 38 -6.77 9.42 -11.05
C ALA A 38 -7.79 8.30 -10.81
N SER A 39 -8.01 7.43 -11.80
CA SER A 39 -8.84 6.23 -11.66
C SER A 39 -8.06 5.11 -10.97
N SER A 40 -6.87 4.78 -11.49
CA SER A 40 -5.91 3.88 -10.85
C SER A 40 -4.52 4.10 -11.42
N SER A 41 -3.49 3.82 -10.63
CA SER A 41 -2.09 3.99 -11.04
C SER A 41 -1.43 2.66 -11.39
N HIS A 42 -0.48 2.69 -12.32
CA HIS A 42 0.38 1.55 -12.59
C HIS A 42 1.29 1.24 -11.40
N LYS A 43 1.75 -0.01 -11.32
CA LYS A 43 2.64 -0.49 -10.26
C LYS A 43 4.07 -0.53 -10.76
N PRO A 44 5.06 -0.05 -9.99
CA PRO A 44 6.46 -0.26 -10.30
C PRO A 44 6.86 -1.72 -10.03
N THR A 45 7.95 -2.18 -10.64
CA THR A 45 8.46 -3.56 -10.54
C THR A 45 8.67 -4.00 -9.10
N GLN A 46 9.18 -3.10 -8.25
CA GLN A 46 9.43 -3.35 -6.83
C GLN A 46 8.17 -3.77 -6.06
N VAL A 47 7.00 -3.20 -6.40
CA VAL A 47 5.72 -3.59 -5.79
C VAL A 47 5.28 -4.96 -6.28
N LEU A 48 5.46 -5.25 -7.58
CA LEU A 48 5.13 -6.53 -8.18
C LEU A 48 6.02 -7.65 -7.60
N ASP A 49 7.30 -7.38 -7.42
CA ASP A 49 8.27 -8.33 -6.87
C ASP A 49 8.02 -8.59 -5.38
N ALA A 50 7.63 -7.58 -4.61
CA ALA A 50 7.23 -7.76 -3.21
C ALA A 50 5.98 -8.66 -3.07
N GLU A 51 4.95 -8.42 -3.89
CA GLU A 51 3.75 -9.26 -3.93
C GLU A 51 4.10 -10.70 -4.33
N ARG A 52 4.91 -10.88 -5.37
CA ARG A 52 5.35 -12.19 -5.83
C ARG A 52 6.16 -12.93 -4.76
N ALA A 53 7.17 -12.28 -4.17
CA ALA A 53 8.00 -12.87 -3.15
C ALA A 53 7.18 -13.32 -1.93
N PHE A 54 6.23 -12.49 -1.48
CA PHE A 54 5.33 -12.87 -0.40
C PHE A 54 4.52 -14.12 -0.73
N VAL A 55 3.90 -14.16 -1.91
CA VAL A 55 3.06 -15.29 -2.33
C VAL A 55 3.88 -16.57 -2.49
N GLU A 56 5.07 -16.48 -3.08
CA GLU A 56 5.90 -17.64 -3.38
C GLU A 56 6.66 -18.18 -2.16
N GLN A 57 6.96 -17.35 -1.16
CA GLN A 57 7.89 -17.70 -0.07
C GLN A 57 7.28 -17.64 1.33
N HIS A 58 6.31 -16.75 1.58
CA HIS A 58 5.85 -16.42 2.93
C HIS A 58 4.34 -16.63 3.16
N TYR A 59 3.60 -17.01 2.12
CA TYR A 59 2.13 -17.03 2.18
C TYR A 59 1.57 -17.99 3.23
N SER A 60 0.88 -17.41 4.21
CA SER A 60 0.03 -18.12 5.15
C SER A 60 -1.02 -17.19 5.74
N ASN A 61 -1.94 -17.75 6.52
CA ASN A 61 -2.93 -16.94 7.23
C ASN A 61 -2.25 -16.24 8.42
N VAL A 62 -2.43 -14.92 8.51
CA VAL A 62 -1.85 -14.08 9.57
C VAL A 62 -2.56 -14.33 10.90
N HIS A 63 -1.82 -14.21 12.00
CA HIS A 63 -2.29 -14.39 13.39
C HIS A 63 -2.94 -15.74 13.71
N ARG A 64 -2.83 -16.76 12.85
CA ARG A 64 -3.62 -18.00 12.94
C ARG A 64 -2.80 -19.28 13.14
N GLY A 65 -1.48 -19.19 13.27
CA GLY A 65 -0.62 -20.36 13.38
C GLY A 65 0.62 -20.13 14.24
N VAL A 66 1.10 -21.20 14.87
CA VAL A 66 2.37 -21.26 15.61
C VAL A 66 3.54 -21.73 14.73
N HIS A 67 3.29 -21.97 13.46
CA HIS A 67 4.28 -22.47 12.51
C HIS A 67 4.94 -21.31 11.76
N THR A 68 6.17 -21.55 11.26
CA THR A 68 7.06 -20.53 10.71
C THR A 68 6.39 -19.62 9.68
N LEU A 69 5.74 -20.18 8.66
CA LEU A 69 5.08 -19.37 7.61
C LEU A 69 3.96 -18.46 8.13
N SER A 70 3.25 -18.85 9.21
CA SER A 70 2.21 -17.98 9.78
C SER A 70 2.83 -16.82 10.57
N GLN A 71 3.97 -17.06 11.23
CA GLN A 71 4.72 -16.00 11.90
C GLN A 71 5.31 -15.02 10.87
N GLU A 72 5.98 -15.53 9.83
CA GLU A 72 6.54 -14.70 8.75
C GLU A 72 5.47 -13.85 8.05
N ALA A 73 4.31 -14.45 7.74
CA ALA A 73 3.19 -13.72 7.15
C ALA A 73 2.66 -12.61 8.09
N THR A 74 2.58 -12.91 9.39
CA THR A 74 2.13 -11.95 10.41
C THR A 74 3.11 -10.79 10.54
N ASP A 75 4.40 -11.09 10.61
CA ASP A 75 5.45 -10.08 10.74
C ASP A 75 5.46 -9.15 9.52
N ALA A 76 5.33 -9.70 8.30
CA ALA A 76 5.24 -8.91 7.07
C ALA A 76 3.98 -8.02 7.04
N TYR A 77 2.84 -8.52 7.52
CA TYR A 77 1.59 -7.77 7.57
C TYR A 77 1.64 -6.62 8.58
N GLU A 78 2.18 -6.85 9.77
CA GLU A 78 2.32 -5.79 10.78
C GLU A 78 3.43 -4.79 10.41
N ALA A 79 4.52 -5.21 9.78
CA ALA A 79 5.51 -4.29 9.21
C ALA A 79 4.93 -3.38 8.12
N ALA A 80 3.96 -3.88 7.34
CA ALA A 80 3.22 -3.06 6.39
C ALA A 80 2.33 -2.03 7.12
N ARG A 81 1.73 -2.38 8.26
CA ARG A 81 0.98 -1.44 9.11
C ARG A 81 1.88 -0.33 9.64
N ASP A 82 3.05 -0.68 10.17
CA ASP A 82 4.05 0.27 10.66
C ASP A 82 4.47 1.26 9.56
N THR A 83 4.71 0.75 8.35
CA THR A 83 5.06 1.56 7.19
C THR A 83 3.95 2.56 6.85
N VAL A 84 2.70 2.12 6.85
CA VAL A 84 1.54 3.00 6.58
C VAL A 84 1.35 4.02 7.70
N ALA A 85 1.49 3.61 8.96
CA ALA A 85 1.41 4.51 10.11
C ALA A 85 2.46 5.62 10.03
N ALA A 86 3.70 5.27 9.72
CA ALA A 86 4.78 6.24 9.52
C ALA A 86 4.51 7.16 8.31
N PHE A 87 4.00 6.63 7.20
CA PHE A 87 3.63 7.42 6.02
C PHE A 87 2.53 8.45 6.31
N LEU A 88 1.54 8.08 7.13
CA LEU A 88 0.45 8.95 7.55
C LEU A 88 0.81 9.89 8.71
N GLY A 89 1.93 9.63 9.42
CA GLY A 89 2.30 10.34 10.63
C GLY A 89 1.43 9.99 11.85
N ALA A 90 0.89 8.78 11.91
CA ALA A 90 0.13 8.28 13.06
C ALA A 90 1.04 8.12 14.29
N ALA A 91 0.48 8.32 15.49
CA ALA A 91 1.25 8.22 16.74
C ALA A 91 1.42 6.75 17.18
N ASP A 92 0.48 5.90 16.80
CA ASP A 92 0.45 4.47 17.08
C ASP A 92 0.00 3.69 15.83
N PRO A 93 0.73 2.65 15.38
CA PRO A 93 0.29 1.78 14.29
C PRO A 93 -1.11 1.20 14.48
N HIS A 94 -1.58 1.01 15.71
CA HIS A 94 -2.93 0.53 16.00
C HIS A 94 -4.04 1.53 15.61
N GLU A 95 -3.71 2.77 15.27
CA GLU A 95 -4.63 3.74 14.67
C GLU A 95 -4.91 3.44 13.18
N VAL A 96 -4.11 2.57 12.54
CA VAL A 96 -4.26 2.19 11.14
C VAL A 96 -5.08 0.92 11.01
N VAL A 97 -6.21 1.00 10.31
CA VAL A 97 -7.06 -0.16 9.98
C VAL A 97 -7.02 -0.43 8.48
N PHE A 98 -6.54 -1.61 8.08
CA PHE A 98 -6.61 -2.05 6.70
C PHE A 98 -8.05 -2.40 6.30
N THR A 99 -8.48 -1.85 5.17
CA THR A 99 -9.76 -2.16 4.51
C THR A 99 -9.50 -2.42 3.04
N LYS A 100 -10.49 -2.94 2.30
CA LYS A 100 -10.37 -3.23 0.87
C LYS A 100 -10.10 -1.97 0.04
N ASN A 101 -10.73 -0.86 0.39
CA ASN A 101 -10.60 0.42 -0.31
C ASN A 101 -11.13 1.59 0.55
N ALA A 102 -10.92 2.82 0.07
CA ALA A 102 -11.36 4.04 0.74
C ALA A 102 -12.88 4.09 0.98
N THR A 103 -13.69 3.57 0.04
CA THR A 103 -15.14 3.53 0.19
C THR A 103 -15.56 2.65 1.37
N GLU A 104 -14.92 1.50 1.57
CA GLU A 104 -15.18 0.64 2.72
C GLU A 104 -14.72 1.28 4.03
N ALA A 105 -13.54 1.92 4.05
CA ALA A 105 -13.09 2.67 5.22
C ALA A 105 -14.10 3.74 5.67
N TYR A 106 -14.67 4.49 4.73
CA TYR A 106 -15.69 5.48 5.03
C TYR A 106 -16.96 4.83 5.62
N ASN A 107 -17.41 3.73 5.03
CA ASN A 107 -18.57 2.99 5.53
C ASN A 107 -18.30 2.40 6.92
N LEU A 108 -17.10 1.89 7.19
CA LEU A 108 -16.71 1.37 8.50
C LEU A 108 -16.93 2.43 9.58
N VAL A 109 -16.44 3.66 9.37
CA VAL A 109 -16.66 4.77 10.30
C VAL A 109 -18.15 5.09 10.44
N ALA A 110 -18.87 5.25 9.32
CA ALA A 110 -20.28 5.62 9.32
C ALA A 110 -21.14 4.62 10.11
N TYR A 111 -20.96 3.32 9.87
CA TYR A 111 -21.74 2.28 10.54
C TYR A 111 -21.27 2.05 11.98
N SER A 112 -19.97 2.04 12.27
CA SER A 112 -19.47 1.80 13.62
C SER A 112 -19.90 2.90 14.59
N PHE A 113 -19.79 4.17 14.21
CA PHE A 113 -20.21 5.28 15.08
C PHE A 113 -21.72 5.53 15.01
N GLY A 114 -22.32 5.45 13.83
CA GLY A 114 -23.76 5.66 13.64
C GLY A 114 -24.61 4.63 14.39
N ASN A 115 -24.25 3.35 14.32
CA ASN A 115 -25.00 2.29 15.01
C ASN A 115 -24.69 2.22 16.51
N ALA A 116 -23.48 2.63 16.93
CA ALA A 116 -23.13 2.69 18.35
C ALA A 116 -24.03 3.67 19.12
N ALA A 117 -24.38 4.81 18.51
CA ALA A 117 -25.32 5.76 19.11
C ALA A 117 -26.75 5.19 19.21
N ALA A 118 -27.18 4.40 18.24
CA ALA A 118 -28.54 3.82 18.18
C ALA A 118 -28.77 2.66 19.17
N GLY A 119 -27.71 2.04 19.70
CA GLY A 119 -27.79 0.94 20.68
C GLY A 119 -27.86 1.37 22.14
N SER A 120 -28.01 2.68 22.41
CA SER A 120 -28.06 3.26 23.77
C SER A 120 -29.46 3.75 24.21
N ALA A 121 -30.51 3.28 23.52
CA ALA A 121 -31.91 3.56 23.82
C ALA A 121 -32.64 2.34 24.41
#